data_AF-A0A3D3PDD4-F1
#
_entry.id   AF-A0A3D3PDD4-F1
#
_cell.length_a   1.000
_cell.length_b   1.000
_cell.length_c   1.000
_cell.angle_alpha   90.00
_cell.angle_beta   90.00
_cell.angle_gamma   90.00
#
_symmetry.space_group_name_H-M   'P 1'
#
loop_
_entity.id
_entity.type
_entity.pdbx_description
1 polymer ?
#
loop_
_entity_poly.entity_id
_entity_poly.type
_entity_poly.pdbx_seq_one_letter_code
_entity_poly.pdbx_strand_id
1 'polypeptide(L)'
;MKLNSSYIALIAFIILTSSNVVKGQQTAKLPDYKTRIRILHDGVNNKFRDKPAGLYYETNDSSKAVRQHSYLWPLCGFIQATNEMEVLEPKKQYMLPVVTAIDQYRNDSPPTRGYQATVFNGKPDDRYYDDDEWIAIAYMDAYNRNHGKKYLEEAESISRFLLSGLDTVAGGGFYWRERDKASKNTCSNGPGILVLLQLYKATHKPSYLKTAVEVYEWTNKHLQDPSGVYYDNIGIRSLRVGKATYTYNTGTMLESNVLLYQITKDKKYLTEAQRVAKAGREHFFKSGRLPNGNYWFNAVMLRGYQALYKVDKNKEWIDFYREDADAIWNTERDPATNQVGIKPVKRLIDQAAMIEIYARLEEVGK
;
A
#
# COMPACT_ATOMS: atom_id res chain seq x y z
N MET A 1 -83.37 -22.29 -25.80
CA MET A 1 -82.03 -22.37 -25.18
C MET A 1 -81.98 -21.32 -24.08
N LYS A 2 -81.87 -21.78 -22.82
CA LYS A 2 -81.45 -21.11 -21.55
C LYS A 2 -81.67 -19.58 -21.42
N LEU A 3 -82.55 -19.17 -20.50
CA LEU A 3 -82.30 -18.49 -19.18
C LEU A 3 -81.68 -17.08 -19.27
N ASN A 4 -81.86 -16.12 -18.36
CA ASN A 4 -82.88 -15.64 -17.41
C ASN A 4 -82.19 -14.45 -16.68
N SER A 5 -82.98 -13.54 -16.12
CA SER A 5 -82.61 -12.70 -14.95
C SER A 5 -81.66 -11.51 -15.13
N SER A 6 -82.25 -10.32 -15.10
CA SER A 6 -81.64 -9.07 -14.62
C SER A 6 -81.66 -9.03 -13.09
N TYR A 7 -80.50 -8.92 -12.46
CA TYR A 7 -80.35 -8.49 -11.06
C TYR A 7 -79.30 -7.39 -11.01
N ILE A 8 -79.72 -6.21 -10.54
CA ILE A 8 -78.87 -5.07 -10.22
C ILE A 8 -78.23 -5.37 -8.86
N ALA A 9 -76.91 -5.48 -8.81
CA ALA A 9 -76.15 -5.57 -7.57
C ALA A 9 -75.23 -4.34 -7.44
N LEU A 10 -75.48 -3.59 -6.37
CA LEU A 10 -74.73 -2.44 -5.88
C LEU A 10 -73.35 -2.93 -5.39
N ILE A 11 -72.24 -2.39 -5.92
CA ILE A 11 -70.89 -2.65 -5.36
C ILE A 11 -70.36 -1.35 -4.76
N ALA A 12 -70.29 -1.34 -3.43
CA ALA A 12 -69.62 -0.31 -2.65
C ALA A 12 -68.09 -0.49 -2.74
N PHE A 13 -67.38 0.56 -3.14
CA PHE A 13 -65.92 0.60 -3.12
C PHE A 13 -65.44 0.92 -1.70
N ILE A 14 -64.88 -0.08 -1.00
CA ILE A 14 -64.13 0.12 0.24
C ILE A 14 -62.69 0.44 -0.14
N ILE A 15 -62.27 1.69 0.05
CA ILE A 15 -60.87 2.10 -0.08
C ILE A 15 -60.17 1.73 1.24
N LEU A 16 -59.45 0.60 1.24
CA LEU A 16 -58.49 0.26 2.29
C LEU A 16 -57.18 1.01 2.00
N THR A 17 -56.96 2.13 2.69
CA THR A 17 -55.64 2.78 2.71
C THR A 17 -54.72 1.97 3.62
N SER A 18 -53.84 1.16 3.03
CA SER A 18 -52.72 0.54 3.76
C SER A 18 -51.65 1.61 4.03
N SER A 19 -51.60 2.07 5.27
CA SER A 19 -50.47 2.84 5.80
C SER A 19 -49.24 1.94 5.86
N ASN A 20 -48.41 1.97 4.82
CA ASN A 20 -47.08 1.37 4.85
C ASN A 20 -46.22 2.17 5.83
N VAL A 21 -46.08 1.65 7.05
CA VAL A 21 -45.02 2.05 7.97
C VAL A 21 -43.71 1.63 7.31
N VAL A 22 -42.98 2.59 6.74
CA VAL A 22 -41.58 2.42 6.35
C VAL A 22 -40.81 2.20 7.65
N LYS A 23 -40.60 0.93 8.02
CA LYS A 23 -39.59 0.57 9.01
C LYS A 23 -38.26 1.05 8.45
N GLY A 24 -37.72 2.13 9.01
CA GLY A 24 -36.34 2.53 8.75
C GLY A 24 -35.44 1.32 8.98
N GLN A 25 -34.79 0.84 7.92
CA GLN A 25 -33.65 -0.06 8.06
C GLN A 25 -32.61 0.71 8.87
N GLN A 26 -32.46 0.39 10.15
CA GLN A 26 -31.24 0.68 10.87
C GLN A 26 -30.12 0.01 10.06
N THR A 27 -29.36 0.82 9.32
CA THR A 27 -28.11 0.35 8.73
C THR A 27 -27.26 -0.15 9.88
N ALA A 28 -26.94 -1.44 9.88
CA ALA A 28 -26.10 -2.02 10.91
C ALA A 28 -24.80 -1.20 10.97
N LYS A 29 -24.47 -0.67 12.15
CA LYS A 29 -23.25 0.12 12.35
C LYS A 29 -22.06 -0.72 11.90
N LEU A 30 -21.24 -0.19 10.99
CA LEU A 30 -20.04 -0.88 10.52
C LEU A 30 -19.13 -1.21 11.73
N PRO A 31 -18.45 -2.37 11.73
CA PRO A 31 -17.44 -2.65 12.74
C PRO A 31 -16.36 -1.56 12.71
N ASP A 32 -15.79 -1.26 13.87
CA ASP A 32 -14.64 -0.35 13.98
C ASP A 32 -13.40 -0.91 13.28
N TYR A 33 -12.41 -0.05 12.99
CA TYR A 33 -11.23 -0.44 12.24
C TYR A 33 -10.41 -1.52 12.96
N LYS A 34 -10.32 -1.51 14.29
CA LYS A 34 -9.68 -2.60 15.06
C LYS A 34 -10.33 -3.96 14.82
N THR A 35 -11.66 -4.01 14.81
CA THR A 35 -12.40 -5.23 14.52
C THR A 35 -12.17 -5.68 13.08
N ARG A 36 -12.16 -4.75 12.12
CA ARG A 36 -11.86 -5.06 10.71
C ARG A 36 -10.45 -5.64 10.53
N ILE A 37 -9.44 -5.02 11.16
CA ILE A 37 -8.05 -5.48 11.17
C ILE A 37 -7.96 -6.91 11.69
N ARG A 38 -8.56 -7.18 12.86
CA ARG A 38 -8.55 -8.53 13.45
C ARG A 38 -9.17 -9.56 12.51
N ILE A 39 -10.33 -9.25 11.94
CA ILE A 39 -11.02 -10.14 10.99
C ILE A 39 -10.12 -10.47 9.78
N LEU A 40 -9.50 -9.46 9.16
CA LEU A 40 -8.63 -9.67 8.01
C LEU A 40 -7.36 -10.44 8.37
N HIS A 41 -6.71 -10.09 9.48
CA HIS A 41 -5.49 -10.77 9.93
C HIS A 41 -5.74 -12.24 10.31
N ASP A 42 -6.89 -12.54 10.94
CA ASP A 42 -7.30 -13.93 11.20
C ASP A 42 -7.55 -14.67 9.88
N GLY A 43 -8.18 -14.02 8.90
CA GLY A 43 -8.36 -14.53 7.54
C GLY A 43 -7.03 -14.84 6.83
N VAL A 44 -6.03 -13.97 6.98
CA VAL A 44 -4.67 -14.19 6.47
C VAL A 44 -4.04 -15.42 7.11
N ASN A 45 -4.06 -15.53 8.45
CA ASN A 45 -3.48 -16.66 9.16
C ASN A 45 -4.16 -18.01 8.87
N ASN A 46 -5.45 -17.99 8.51
CA ASN A 46 -6.22 -19.20 8.23
C ASN A 46 -6.11 -19.69 6.79
N LYS A 47 -5.97 -18.77 5.81
CA LYS A 47 -6.05 -19.13 4.38
C LYS A 47 -4.76 -18.91 3.60
N PHE A 48 -3.88 -18.04 4.07
CA PHE A 48 -2.66 -17.69 3.35
C PHE A 48 -1.40 -18.18 4.04
N ARG A 49 -1.45 -18.67 5.28
CA ARG A 49 -0.24 -19.06 6.02
C ARG A 49 0.05 -20.56 5.89
N ASP A 50 1.22 -20.88 5.36
CA ASP A 50 1.83 -22.21 5.43
C ASP A 50 2.65 -22.31 6.73
N LYS A 51 2.01 -22.78 7.81
CA LYS A 51 2.65 -22.83 9.14
C LYS A 51 3.88 -23.76 9.18
N PRO A 52 3.84 -24.98 8.60
CA PRO A 52 5.01 -25.86 8.55
C PRO A 52 6.22 -25.22 7.85
N ALA A 53 6.02 -24.53 6.72
CA ALA A 53 7.11 -23.90 6.00
C ALA A 53 7.51 -22.52 6.56
N GLY A 54 6.68 -21.93 7.42
CA GLY A 54 6.86 -20.55 7.88
C GLY A 54 6.73 -19.54 6.73
N LEU A 55 5.95 -19.86 5.71
CA LEU A 55 5.78 -19.08 4.47
C LEU A 55 4.30 -18.71 4.26
N TYR A 56 4.04 -17.96 3.20
CA TYR A 56 2.69 -17.55 2.82
C TYR A 56 2.38 -17.91 1.37
N TYR A 57 1.11 -18.23 1.10
CA TYR A 57 0.56 -18.42 -0.23
C TYR A 57 0.20 -17.08 -0.86
N GLU A 58 0.34 -17.01 -2.19
CA GLU A 58 -0.03 -15.83 -2.99
C GLU A 58 -1.54 -15.52 -2.89
N THR A 59 -2.34 -16.58 -2.86
CA THR A 59 -3.81 -16.50 -2.90
C THR A 59 -4.46 -17.41 -1.87
N ASN A 60 -5.74 -17.19 -1.61
CA ASN A 60 -6.56 -18.03 -0.74
C ASN A 60 -6.98 -19.38 -1.35
N ASP A 61 -6.59 -19.66 -2.61
CA ASP A 61 -6.89 -20.89 -3.33
C ASP A 61 -5.59 -21.47 -3.93
N SER A 62 -5.03 -22.47 -3.23
CA SER A 62 -3.79 -23.12 -3.63
C SER A 62 -3.92 -23.89 -4.95
N SER A 63 -5.12 -24.27 -5.38
CA SER A 63 -5.34 -24.94 -6.68
C SER A 63 -5.13 -23.99 -7.87
N LYS A 64 -5.20 -22.68 -7.62
CA LYS A 64 -4.97 -21.62 -8.61
C LYS A 64 -3.58 -21.00 -8.49
N ALA A 65 -2.75 -21.52 -7.60
CA ALA A 65 -1.42 -20.98 -7.38
C ALA A 65 -0.49 -21.34 -8.55
N VAL A 66 0.17 -20.33 -9.12
CA VAL A 66 1.19 -20.52 -10.16
C VAL A 66 2.48 -21.11 -9.58
N ARG A 67 2.68 -20.97 -8.26
CA ARG A 67 3.85 -21.43 -7.49
C ARG A 67 3.42 -21.90 -6.11
N GLN A 68 4.30 -22.60 -5.41
CA GLN A 68 4.02 -23.13 -4.08
C GLN A 68 3.79 -22.04 -3.03
N HIS A 69 4.58 -20.96 -3.07
CA HIS A 69 4.49 -19.84 -2.13
C HIS A 69 4.45 -18.51 -2.88
N SER A 70 4.07 -17.46 -2.15
CA SER A 70 3.94 -16.10 -2.67
C SER A 70 5.25 -15.58 -3.25
N TYR A 71 5.16 -14.63 -4.18
CA TYR A 71 6.29 -13.77 -4.49
C TYR A 71 6.64 -12.90 -3.27
N LEU A 72 7.79 -12.21 -3.33
CA LEU A 72 8.22 -11.32 -2.26
C LEU A 72 7.31 -10.09 -2.10
N TRP A 73 6.80 -9.53 -3.20
CA TRP A 73 6.01 -8.30 -3.18
C TRP A 73 4.78 -8.33 -2.23
N PRO A 74 3.93 -9.37 -2.20
CA PRO A 74 2.87 -9.46 -1.19
C PRO A 74 3.36 -9.46 0.26
N LEU A 75 4.55 -10.02 0.53
CA LEU A 75 5.16 -9.95 1.86
C LEU A 75 5.64 -8.53 2.19
N CYS A 76 6.07 -7.75 1.20
CA CYS A 76 6.40 -6.33 1.36
C CYS A 76 5.19 -5.51 1.83
N GLY A 77 3.99 -5.80 1.31
CA GLY A 77 2.75 -5.24 1.84
C GLY A 77 2.44 -5.73 3.25
N PHE A 78 2.62 -7.03 3.50
CA PHE A 78 2.22 -7.62 4.77
C PHE A 78 3.14 -7.25 5.94
N ILE A 79 4.43 -7.03 5.69
CA ILE A 79 5.36 -6.58 6.74
C ILE A 79 5.03 -5.15 7.20
N GLN A 80 4.64 -4.25 6.27
CA GLN A 80 4.15 -2.94 6.67
C GLN A 80 2.84 -3.05 7.45
N ALA A 81 1.87 -3.81 6.94
CA ALA A 81 0.58 -3.99 7.60
C ALA A 81 0.73 -4.49 9.05
N THR A 82 1.61 -5.46 9.26
CA THR A 82 1.91 -5.99 10.60
C THR A 82 2.70 -5.01 11.48
N ASN A 83 3.57 -4.16 10.90
CA ASN A 83 4.15 -3.03 11.64
C ASN A 83 3.07 -2.07 12.15
N GLU A 84 2.12 -1.67 11.29
CA GLU A 84 1.02 -0.76 11.70
C GLU A 84 0.11 -1.40 12.75
N MET A 85 -0.10 -2.72 12.69
CA MET A 85 -0.80 -3.44 13.78
C MET A 85 -0.04 -3.32 15.10
N GLU A 86 1.30 -3.43 15.09
CA GLU A 86 2.09 -3.25 16.31
C GLU A 86 2.25 -1.78 16.74
N VAL A 87 1.97 -0.80 15.88
CA VAL A 87 1.77 0.60 16.31
C VAL A 87 0.52 0.69 17.21
N LEU A 88 -0.55 0.00 16.82
CA LEU A 88 -1.79 -0.04 17.60
C LEU A 88 -1.70 -0.94 18.85
N GLU A 89 -0.91 -2.02 18.77
CA GLU A 89 -0.71 -2.99 19.84
C GLU A 89 0.79 -3.27 20.12
N PRO A 90 1.54 -2.34 20.75
CA PRO A 90 3.01 -2.42 20.86
C PRO A 90 3.60 -3.63 21.60
N LYS A 91 2.79 -4.39 22.33
CA LYS A 91 3.22 -5.61 23.04
C LYS A 91 3.11 -6.87 22.19
N LYS A 92 2.50 -6.80 21.01
CA LYS A 92 2.34 -7.92 20.09
C LYS A 92 3.53 -8.00 19.13
N GLN A 93 3.72 -9.17 18.54
CA GLN A 93 4.81 -9.46 17.59
C GLN A 93 4.24 -9.95 16.24
N TYR A 94 3.40 -9.14 15.62
CA TYR A 94 2.78 -9.44 14.32
C TYR A 94 3.79 -9.47 13.18
N MET A 95 4.86 -8.69 13.24
CA MET A 95 5.90 -8.64 12.22
C MET A 95 6.75 -9.91 12.21
N LEU A 96 7.00 -10.54 13.37
CA LEU A 96 7.98 -11.61 13.52
C LEU A 96 7.75 -12.77 12.51
N PRO A 97 6.53 -13.33 12.36
CA PRO A 97 6.27 -14.36 11.35
C PRO A 97 6.56 -13.92 9.91
N VAL A 98 6.30 -12.65 9.59
CA VAL A 98 6.50 -12.11 8.24
C VAL A 98 7.98 -11.88 7.98
N VAL A 99 8.74 -11.38 8.96
CA VAL A 99 10.21 -11.27 8.89
C VAL A 99 10.84 -12.64 8.66
N THR A 100 10.41 -13.66 9.42
CA THR A 100 10.89 -15.04 9.23
C THR A 100 10.59 -15.59 7.84
N ALA A 101 9.45 -15.23 7.25
CA ALA A 101 9.14 -15.60 5.86
C ALA A 101 10.07 -14.87 4.88
N ILE A 102 10.21 -13.54 5.01
CA ILE A 102 11.06 -12.71 4.14
C ILE A 102 12.53 -13.15 4.18
N ASP A 103 13.04 -13.57 5.34
CA ASP A 103 14.42 -14.06 5.48
C ASP A 103 14.72 -15.28 4.59
N GLN A 104 13.70 -16.05 4.19
CA GLN A 104 13.84 -17.18 3.26
C GLN A 104 13.97 -16.75 1.78
N TYR A 105 13.78 -15.47 1.45
CA TYR A 105 13.97 -14.89 0.11
C TYR A 105 15.33 -14.22 -0.04
N ARG A 106 16.13 -14.20 1.03
CA ARG A 106 17.44 -13.57 1.07
C ARG A 106 18.40 -14.28 0.10
N ASN A 107 19.08 -13.48 -0.71
CA ASN A 107 20.08 -13.94 -1.65
C ASN A 107 21.37 -13.10 -1.50
N ASP A 108 22.43 -13.76 -1.03
CA ASP A 108 23.75 -13.16 -0.78
C ASP A 108 24.66 -13.14 -2.02
N SER A 109 24.11 -13.44 -3.20
CA SER A 109 24.89 -13.43 -4.45
C SER A 109 25.48 -12.03 -4.74
N PRO A 110 26.70 -11.97 -5.33
CA PRO A 110 27.30 -10.72 -5.77
C PRO A 110 26.35 -9.88 -6.66
N PRO A 111 26.49 -8.54 -6.69
CA PRO A 111 27.54 -7.75 -6.05
C PRO A 111 27.31 -7.45 -4.57
N THR A 112 26.08 -7.60 -4.07
CA THR A 112 25.73 -7.41 -2.67
C THR A 112 24.46 -8.19 -2.31
N ARG A 113 24.30 -8.48 -1.03
CA ARG A 113 23.09 -9.11 -0.46
C ARG A 113 21.85 -8.28 -0.76
N GLY A 114 20.79 -8.94 -1.20
CA GLY A 114 19.44 -8.40 -1.36
C GLY A 114 18.41 -9.52 -1.25
N TYR A 115 17.15 -9.26 -1.57
CA TYR A 115 16.10 -10.27 -1.60
C TYR A 115 15.68 -10.56 -3.05
N GLN A 116 15.32 -11.81 -3.33
CA GLN A 116 14.86 -12.23 -4.65
C GLN A 116 13.35 -12.44 -4.67
N ALA A 117 12.75 -12.44 -5.86
CA ALA A 117 11.30 -12.47 -6.02
C ALA A 117 10.62 -13.75 -5.48
N THR A 118 11.36 -14.85 -5.35
CA THR A 118 10.85 -16.14 -4.86
C THR A 118 11.73 -16.74 -3.78
N VAL A 119 11.20 -17.71 -3.01
CA VAL A 119 11.93 -18.38 -1.92
C VAL A 119 13.27 -18.92 -2.43
N PHE A 120 14.36 -18.60 -1.74
CA PHE A 120 15.70 -19.03 -2.09
C PHE A 120 15.96 -20.45 -1.59
N ASN A 121 15.93 -21.43 -2.50
CA ASN A 121 16.24 -22.84 -2.25
C ASN A 121 17.58 -23.27 -2.89
N GLY A 122 18.54 -22.34 -2.97
CA GLY A 122 19.80 -22.51 -3.69
C GLY A 122 19.72 -22.19 -5.18
N LYS A 123 18.55 -21.76 -5.69
CA LYS A 123 18.36 -21.30 -7.07
C LYS A 123 18.16 -19.79 -7.12
N PRO A 124 19.05 -19.04 -7.80
CA PRO A 124 18.87 -17.61 -8.00
C PRO A 124 17.63 -17.30 -8.85
N ASP A 125 16.85 -16.31 -8.42
CA ASP A 125 15.76 -15.71 -9.20
C ASP A 125 16.05 -14.21 -9.44
N ASP A 126 15.11 -13.50 -10.01
CA ASP A 126 15.19 -12.05 -10.18
C ASP A 126 15.19 -11.31 -8.85
N ARG A 127 15.99 -10.25 -8.76
CA ARG A 127 15.98 -9.27 -7.68
C ARG A 127 15.52 -7.93 -8.21
N TYR A 128 14.66 -7.28 -7.44
CA TYR A 128 14.05 -6.00 -7.76
C TYR A 128 14.43 -5.00 -6.68
N TYR A 129 14.88 -3.81 -7.07
CA TYR A 129 15.34 -2.80 -6.11
C TYR A 129 14.17 -2.30 -5.25
N ASP A 130 12.99 -2.15 -5.85
CA ASP A 130 11.79 -1.69 -5.15
C ASP A 130 11.27 -2.69 -4.10
N ASP A 131 11.29 -4.00 -4.38
CA ASP A 131 10.93 -5.02 -3.38
C ASP A 131 11.79 -4.88 -2.10
N ASP A 132 13.11 -4.76 -2.27
CA ASP A 132 14.06 -4.53 -1.18
C ASP A 132 13.77 -3.18 -0.46
N GLU A 133 13.51 -2.10 -1.20
CA GLU A 133 13.19 -0.79 -0.62
C GLU A 133 11.94 -0.83 0.26
N TRP A 134 10.88 -1.56 -0.11
CA TRP A 134 9.68 -1.69 0.71
C TRP A 134 9.94 -2.40 2.04
N ILE A 135 10.81 -3.41 2.03
CA ILE A 135 11.25 -4.10 3.25
C ILE A 135 12.04 -3.13 4.13
N ALA A 136 12.97 -2.37 3.56
CA ALA A 136 13.76 -1.39 4.29
C ALA A 136 12.88 -0.29 4.91
N ILE A 137 11.85 0.19 4.21
CA ILE A 137 10.88 1.16 4.75
C ILE A 137 10.18 0.57 5.98
N ALA A 138 9.64 -0.64 5.90
CA ALA A 138 8.95 -1.28 7.02
C ALA A 138 9.89 -1.55 8.21
N TYR A 139 11.16 -1.89 7.94
CA TYR A 139 12.18 -2.04 8.97
C TYR A 139 12.54 -0.70 9.63
N MET A 140 12.71 0.37 8.86
CA MET A 140 12.98 1.68 9.42
C MET A 140 11.79 2.21 10.24
N ASP A 141 10.55 1.95 9.85
CA ASP A 141 9.37 2.26 10.65
C ASP A 141 9.36 1.46 11.98
N ALA A 142 9.71 0.17 11.94
CA ALA A 142 9.83 -0.64 13.14
C ALA A 142 10.97 -0.14 14.06
N TYR A 143 12.12 0.24 13.48
CA TYR A 143 13.23 0.85 14.23
C TYR A 143 12.81 2.16 14.88
N ASN A 144 12.07 3.02 14.17
CA ASN A 144 11.56 4.27 14.73
C ASN A 144 10.56 4.03 15.87
N ARG A 145 9.83 2.91 15.85
CA ARG A 145 8.88 2.52 16.91
C ARG A 145 9.53 1.94 18.15
N ASN A 146 10.56 1.09 18.00
CA ASN A 146 11.09 0.29 19.11
C ASN A 146 12.62 0.25 19.26
N HIS A 147 13.36 0.92 18.38
CA HIS A 147 14.83 0.96 18.35
C HIS A 147 15.53 -0.40 18.25
N GLY A 148 14.85 -1.42 17.71
CA GLY A 148 15.42 -2.75 17.48
C GLY A 148 16.56 -2.69 16.47
N LYS A 149 17.81 -2.88 16.93
CA LYS A 149 19.04 -2.73 16.13
C LYS A 149 19.04 -3.54 14.83
N LYS A 150 18.50 -4.76 14.86
CA LYS A 150 18.36 -5.64 13.68
C LYS A 150 17.68 -4.93 12.51
N TYR A 151 16.66 -4.11 12.77
CA TYR A 151 15.92 -3.44 11.71
C TYR A 151 16.77 -2.37 11.01
N LEU A 152 17.53 -1.59 11.78
CA LEU A 152 18.47 -0.61 11.23
C LEU A 152 19.61 -1.30 10.46
N GLU A 153 20.19 -2.37 11.02
CA GLU A 153 21.28 -3.12 10.38
C GLU A 153 20.84 -3.74 9.03
N GLU A 154 19.63 -4.30 8.98
CA GLU A 154 19.08 -4.85 7.74
C GLU A 154 18.73 -3.74 6.74
N ALA A 155 18.16 -2.61 7.17
CA ALA A 155 17.90 -1.47 6.29
C ALA A 155 19.21 -0.87 5.72
N GLU A 156 20.27 -0.75 6.53
CA GLU A 156 21.60 -0.35 6.05
C GLU A 156 22.16 -1.35 5.03
N SER A 157 21.88 -2.65 5.21
CA SER A 157 22.26 -3.66 4.22
C SER A 157 21.52 -3.52 2.90
N ILE A 158 20.21 -3.38 2.96
CA ILE A 158 19.38 -3.14 1.78
C ILE A 158 19.85 -1.87 1.06
N SER A 159 20.24 -0.82 1.80
CA SER A 159 20.77 0.41 1.19
C SER A 159 22.01 0.17 0.32
N ARG A 160 22.84 -0.83 0.64
CA ARG A 160 23.98 -1.20 -0.22
C ARG A 160 23.52 -1.84 -1.53
N PHE A 161 22.48 -2.66 -1.49
CA PHE A 161 21.83 -3.22 -2.69
C PHE A 161 21.20 -2.11 -3.52
N LEU A 162 20.38 -1.26 -2.91
CA LEU A 162 19.80 -0.08 -3.54
C LEU A 162 20.85 0.77 -4.28
N LEU A 163 21.93 1.14 -3.60
CA LEU A 163 22.99 1.98 -4.17
C LEU A 163 23.73 1.31 -5.33
N SER A 164 23.72 -0.02 -5.45
CA SER A 164 24.26 -0.73 -6.62
C SER A 164 23.42 -0.55 -7.89
N GLY A 165 22.17 -0.12 -7.74
CA GLY A 165 21.23 0.21 -8.81
C GLY A 165 21.27 1.66 -9.25
N LEU A 166 22.12 2.50 -8.65
CA LEU A 166 22.28 3.91 -9.00
C LEU A 166 23.43 4.10 -9.99
N ASP A 167 23.18 4.83 -11.06
CA ASP A 167 24.22 5.32 -11.97
C ASP A 167 23.78 6.63 -12.65
N THR A 168 24.64 7.15 -13.54
CA THR A 168 24.39 8.40 -14.27
C THR A 168 23.64 8.21 -15.60
N VAL A 169 23.27 6.97 -15.98
CA VAL A 169 22.46 6.73 -17.19
C VAL A 169 21.11 7.40 -17.02
N ALA A 170 20.59 8.00 -18.09
CA ALA A 170 19.40 8.86 -18.04
C ALA A 170 19.50 10.03 -17.03
N GLY A 171 20.71 10.42 -16.63
CA GLY A 171 20.97 11.57 -15.76
C GLY A 171 20.90 11.30 -14.26
N GLY A 172 20.76 10.03 -13.84
CA GLY A 172 20.59 9.67 -12.43
C GLY A 172 19.51 8.61 -12.23
N GLY A 173 19.11 8.39 -10.98
CA GLY A 173 18.00 7.51 -10.59
C GLY A 173 18.35 6.02 -10.53
N PHE A 174 17.55 5.28 -9.77
CA PHE A 174 17.66 3.83 -9.59
C PHE A 174 16.97 3.07 -10.72
N TYR A 175 17.59 1.97 -11.14
CA TYR A 175 16.91 0.96 -11.96
C TYR A 175 15.78 0.28 -11.19
N TRP A 176 14.86 -0.37 -11.90
CA TRP A 176 13.81 -1.17 -11.26
C TRP A 176 14.29 -2.59 -10.92
N ARG A 177 14.90 -3.28 -11.89
CA ARG A 177 15.36 -4.66 -11.77
C ARG A 177 16.88 -4.74 -11.95
N GLU A 178 17.52 -5.59 -11.16
CA GLU A 178 18.98 -5.69 -11.08
C GLU A 178 19.61 -6.11 -12.41
N ARG A 179 19.04 -7.11 -13.07
CA ARG A 179 19.70 -7.80 -14.20
C ARG A 179 19.54 -7.08 -15.54
N ASP A 180 18.31 -6.67 -15.89
CA ASP A 180 18.02 -6.14 -17.23
C ASP A 180 18.28 -4.64 -17.36
N LYS A 181 18.19 -3.89 -16.25
CA LYS A 181 18.41 -2.44 -16.19
C LYS A 181 17.70 -1.67 -17.31
N ALA A 182 16.49 -2.13 -17.67
CA ALA A 182 15.78 -1.66 -18.86
C ALA A 182 15.07 -0.31 -18.67
N SER A 183 14.75 0.04 -17.43
CA SER A 183 14.02 1.26 -17.07
C SER A 183 14.43 1.78 -15.68
N LYS A 184 14.20 3.08 -15.49
CA LYS A 184 14.26 3.74 -14.17
C LYS A 184 12.86 4.22 -13.84
N ASN A 185 12.35 3.79 -12.69
CA ASN A 185 10.93 3.90 -12.38
C ASN A 185 10.72 4.74 -11.13
N THR A 186 9.61 5.46 -11.06
CA THR A 186 9.21 6.11 -9.81
C THR A 186 9.04 5.07 -8.70
N CYS A 187 8.71 3.82 -9.03
CA CYS A 187 8.56 2.72 -8.07
C CYS A 187 9.84 2.27 -7.37
N SER A 188 11.03 2.56 -7.91
CA SER A 188 12.33 2.33 -7.24
C SER A 188 13.06 3.63 -6.86
N ASN A 189 12.58 4.77 -7.35
CA ASN A 189 13.17 6.07 -7.02
C ASN A 189 12.48 6.72 -5.82
N GLY A 190 11.14 6.74 -5.82
CA GLY A 190 10.35 7.24 -4.70
C GLY A 190 10.65 6.53 -3.38
N PRO A 191 10.49 5.18 -3.29
CA PRO A 191 10.79 4.47 -2.05
C PRO A 191 12.29 4.46 -1.71
N GLY A 192 13.19 4.42 -2.71
CA GLY A 192 14.62 4.63 -2.51
C GLY A 192 14.95 5.95 -1.80
N ILE A 193 14.30 7.06 -2.17
CA ILE A 193 14.41 8.34 -1.46
C ILE A 193 13.96 8.18 0.01
N LEU A 194 12.82 7.54 0.25
CA LEU A 194 12.32 7.31 1.62
C LEU A 194 13.32 6.51 2.47
N VAL A 195 13.86 5.42 1.94
CA VAL A 195 14.89 4.61 2.63
C VAL A 195 16.07 5.48 3.04
N LEU A 196 16.62 6.25 2.10
CA LEU A 196 17.79 7.10 2.34
C LEU A 196 17.48 8.23 3.36
N LEU A 197 16.32 8.89 3.28
CA LEU A 197 15.93 9.92 4.24
C LEU A 197 15.72 9.35 5.65
N GLN A 198 15.13 8.17 5.77
CA GLN A 198 14.95 7.49 7.06
C GLN A 198 16.31 7.07 7.65
N LEU A 199 17.21 6.51 6.84
CA LEU A 199 18.57 6.17 7.28
C LEU A 199 19.37 7.41 7.69
N TYR A 200 19.22 8.53 6.98
CA TYR A 200 19.81 9.81 7.41
C TYR A 200 19.28 10.25 8.79
N LYS A 201 17.96 10.17 9.02
CA LYS A 201 17.38 10.53 10.33
C LYS A 201 17.90 9.64 11.46
N ALA A 202 18.16 8.36 11.20
CA ALA A 202 18.63 7.42 12.21
C ALA A 202 20.15 7.49 12.46
N THR A 203 20.95 7.77 11.43
CA THR A 203 22.42 7.64 11.48
C THR A 203 23.18 8.95 11.35
N HIS A 204 22.52 10.01 10.88
CA HIS A 204 23.09 11.31 10.52
C HIS A 204 24.24 11.25 9.48
N LYS A 205 24.40 10.14 8.75
CA LYS A 205 25.41 10.00 7.69
C LYS A 205 25.07 10.92 6.49
N PRO A 206 25.86 11.97 6.20
CA PRO A 206 25.49 12.98 5.19
C PRO A 206 25.32 12.43 3.77
N SER A 207 26.00 11.32 3.44
CA SER A 207 25.88 10.65 2.14
C SER A 207 24.44 10.24 1.83
N TYR A 208 23.68 9.78 2.83
CA TYR A 208 22.29 9.37 2.61
C TYR A 208 21.40 10.54 2.22
N LEU A 209 21.50 11.68 2.93
CA LEU A 209 20.73 12.87 2.57
C LEU A 209 21.13 13.41 1.20
N LYS A 210 22.44 13.45 0.91
CA LYS A 210 22.94 13.92 -0.39
C LYS A 210 22.33 13.10 -1.54
N THR A 211 22.46 11.77 -1.48
CA THR A 211 21.91 10.90 -2.52
C THR A 211 20.38 10.96 -2.59
N ALA A 212 19.70 11.06 -1.44
CA ALA A 212 18.24 11.22 -1.43
C ALA A 212 17.79 12.49 -2.17
N VAL A 213 18.48 13.62 -1.98
CA VAL A 213 18.17 14.88 -2.67
C VAL A 213 18.47 14.77 -4.16
N GLU A 214 19.61 14.18 -4.55
CA GLU A 214 19.95 13.97 -5.97
C GLU A 214 18.90 13.13 -6.71
N VAL A 215 18.42 12.05 -6.09
CA VAL A 215 17.38 11.18 -6.66
C VAL A 215 16.00 11.84 -6.65
N TYR A 216 15.68 12.61 -5.60
CA TYR A 216 14.45 13.40 -5.52
C TYR A 216 14.38 14.43 -6.66
N GLU A 217 15.45 15.18 -6.88
CA GLU A 217 15.53 16.18 -7.97
C GLU A 217 15.43 15.51 -9.35
N TRP A 218 16.11 14.37 -9.54
CA TRP A 218 16.00 13.59 -10.76
C TRP A 218 14.56 13.12 -11.02
N THR A 219 13.90 12.58 -9.99
CA THR A 219 12.53 12.05 -10.11
C THR A 219 11.55 13.17 -10.44
N ASN A 220 11.65 14.34 -9.79
CA ASN A 220 10.83 15.49 -10.10
C ASN A 220 11.05 15.98 -11.54
N LYS A 221 12.31 16.09 -11.96
CA LYS A 221 12.67 16.58 -13.30
C LYS A 221 12.14 15.67 -14.42
N HIS A 222 12.23 14.36 -14.24
CA HIS A 222 11.99 13.40 -15.32
C HIS A 222 10.60 12.76 -15.28
N LEU A 223 10.02 12.59 -14.09
CA LEU A 223 8.83 11.75 -13.90
C LEU A 223 7.65 12.47 -13.24
N GLN A 224 7.79 13.73 -12.80
CA GLN A 224 6.65 14.49 -12.32
C GLN A 224 5.84 15.07 -13.49
N ASP A 225 4.54 14.76 -13.50
CA ASP A 225 3.57 15.43 -14.37
C ASP A 225 3.34 16.88 -13.89
N PRO A 226 3.15 17.86 -14.79
CA PRO A 226 2.91 19.25 -14.39
C PRO A 226 1.75 19.45 -13.40
N SER A 227 0.73 18.58 -13.42
CA SER A 227 -0.36 18.62 -12.44
C SER A 227 0.09 18.32 -11.00
N GLY A 228 1.15 17.51 -10.83
CA GLY A 228 1.74 17.13 -9.55
C GLY A 228 1.77 15.63 -9.26
N VAL A 229 1.07 14.80 -10.05
CA VAL A 229 1.19 13.33 -9.97
C VAL A 229 2.46 12.83 -10.68
N TYR A 230 2.81 11.56 -10.51
CA TYR A 230 4.07 11.01 -11.04
C TYR A 230 3.81 9.91 -12.08
N TYR A 231 4.52 10.04 -13.20
CA TYR A 231 4.63 9.03 -14.25
C TYR A 231 5.38 7.78 -13.76
N ASP A 232 5.29 6.71 -14.53
CA ASP A 232 5.76 5.41 -14.11
C ASP A 232 7.28 5.26 -14.26
N ASN A 233 7.81 5.55 -15.44
CA ASN A 233 9.20 5.25 -15.75
C ASN A 233 9.77 6.05 -16.93
N ILE A 234 11.09 5.96 -17.07
CA ILE A 234 11.81 6.24 -18.30
C ILE A 234 12.48 4.96 -18.81
N GLY A 235 12.22 4.59 -20.06
CA GLY A 235 12.88 3.46 -20.72
C GLY A 235 14.30 3.83 -21.11
N ILE A 236 15.31 3.03 -20.72
CA ILE A 236 16.73 3.40 -20.86
C ILE A 236 17.17 3.45 -22.32
N ARG A 237 16.72 2.50 -23.14
CA ARG A 237 17.07 2.47 -24.56
C ARG A 237 16.43 3.59 -25.36
N SER A 238 15.20 3.96 -25.03
CA SER A 238 14.41 4.94 -25.80
C SER A 238 14.48 6.36 -25.24
N LEU A 239 14.86 6.49 -23.97
CA LEU A 239 14.73 7.69 -23.14
C LEU A 239 13.32 8.28 -23.16
N ARG A 240 12.31 7.45 -23.43
CA ARG A 240 10.90 7.85 -23.44
C ARG A 240 10.28 7.62 -22.08
N VAL A 241 9.50 8.60 -21.63
CA VAL A 241 8.73 8.53 -20.39
C VAL A 241 7.45 7.73 -20.61
N GLY A 242 7.28 6.66 -19.84
CA GLY A 242 6.02 5.94 -19.68
C GLY A 242 5.07 6.72 -18.78
N LYS A 243 4.08 7.40 -19.38
CA LYS A 243 3.20 8.35 -18.69
C LYS A 243 2.05 7.73 -17.88
N ALA A 244 2.06 6.41 -17.65
CA ALA A 244 1.10 5.81 -16.73
C ALA A 244 1.30 6.39 -15.32
N THR A 245 0.21 6.63 -14.60
CA THR A 245 0.26 7.19 -13.24
C THR A 245 -0.36 6.20 -12.27
N TYR A 246 0.31 5.97 -11.15
CA TYR A 246 -0.17 5.08 -10.09
C TYR A 246 -0.18 5.81 -8.74
N THR A 247 -1.13 5.45 -7.87
CA THR A 247 -1.31 6.11 -6.56
C THR A 247 -0.03 6.05 -5.73
N TYR A 248 0.63 4.89 -5.67
CA TYR A 248 1.85 4.70 -4.88
C TYR A 248 3.04 5.54 -5.36
N ASN A 249 3.22 5.73 -6.67
CA ASN A 249 4.28 6.60 -7.22
C ASN A 249 4.12 8.05 -6.75
N THR A 250 2.87 8.53 -6.70
CA THR A 250 2.58 9.87 -6.17
C THR A 250 2.70 9.90 -4.64
N GLY A 251 2.30 8.81 -3.98
CA GLY A 251 2.40 8.61 -2.54
C GLY A 251 3.82 8.71 -1.98
N THR A 252 4.77 8.01 -2.59
CA THR A 252 6.17 8.01 -2.13
C THR A 252 6.82 9.37 -2.28
N MET A 253 6.49 10.10 -3.35
CA MET A 253 7.02 11.44 -3.57
C MET A 253 6.34 12.48 -2.67
N LEU A 254 5.05 12.31 -2.36
CA LEU A 254 4.38 13.09 -1.32
C LEU A 254 5.09 12.91 0.03
N GLU A 255 5.31 11.66 0.46
CA GLU A 255 5.99 11.35 1.71
C GLU A 255 7.44 11.88 1.73
N SER A 256 8.16 11.78 0.60
CA SER A 256 9.52 12.29 0.44
C SER A 256 9.59 13.80 0.68
N ASN A 257 8.63 14.57 0.13
CA ASN A 257 8.52 16.00 0.39
C ASN A 257 8.31 16.30 1.89
N VAL A 258 7.44 15.54 2.56
CA VAL A 258 7.21 15.71 4.00
C VAL A 258 8.47 15.41 4.81
N LEU A 259 9.19 14.33 4.51
CA LEU A 259 10.44 13.98 5.20
C LEU A 259 11.54 15.02 4.95
N LEU A 260 11.69 15.52 3.72
CA LEU A 260 12.63 16.59 3.39
C LEU A 260 12.30 17.89 4.14
N TYR A 261 11.02 18.26 4.25
CA TYR A 261 10.60 19.37 5.10
C TYR A 261 10.97 19.13 6.58
N GLN A 262 10.72 17.94 7.10
CA GLN A 262 11.05 17.61 8.49
C GLN A 262 12.55 17.71 8.78
N ILE A 263 13.39 17.29 7.83
CA ILE A 263 14.85 17.28 7.94
C ILE A 263 15.42 18.69 7.77
N THR A 264 15.01 19.42 6.73
CA THR A 264 15.65 20.69 6.32
C THR A 264 14.96 21.93 6.88
N LYS A 265 13.69 21.80 7.28
CA LYS A 265 12.77 22.91 7.59
C LYS A 265 12.52 23.89 6.44
N ASP A 266 12.95 23.57 5.22
CA ASP A 266 12.70 24.38 4.03
C ASP A 266 11.23 24.25 3.59
N LYS A 267 10.49 25.36 3.68
CA LYS A 267 9.05 25.41 3.39
C LYS A 267 8.70 25.05 1.95
N LYS A 268 9.65 25.07 1.01
CA LYS A 268 9.39 24.65 -0.38
C LYS A 268 8.91 23.20 -0.44
N TYR A 269 9.46 22.31 0.38
CA TYR A 269 9.08 20.90 0.41
C TYR A 269 7.68 20.70 1.01
N LEU A 270 7.30 21.48 2.03
CA LEU A 270 5.93 21.43 2.56
C LEU A 270 4.91 21.96 1.54
N THR A 271 5.24 23.05 0.85
CA THR A 271 4.39 23.62 -0.21
C THR A 271 4.18 22.60 -1.34
N GLU A 272 5.26 21.92 -1.73
CA GLU A 272 5.19 20.89 -2.75
C GLU A 272 4.43 19.64 -2.28
N ALA A 273 4.60 19.21 -1.01
CA ALA A 273 3.79 18.13 -0.43
C ALA A 273 2.29 18.45 -0.52
N GLN A 274 1.88 19.67 -0.15
CA GLN A 274 0.47 20.09 -0.22
C GLN A 274 -0.05 20.12 -1.66
N ARG A 275 0.78 20.58 -2.61
CA ARG A 275 0.43 20.57 -4.04
C ARG A 275 0.26 19.15 -4.58
N VAL A 276 1.20 18.25 -4.29
CA VAL A 276 1.16 16.84 -4.70
C VAL A 276 -0.02 16.11 -4.06
N ALA A 277 -0.32 16.35 -2.78
CA ALA A 277 -1.48 15.78 -2.10
C ALA A 277 -2.79 16.23 -2.75
N LYS A 278 -2.93 17.54 -3.06
CA LYS A 278 -4.12 18.04 -3.76
C LYS A 278 -4.26 17.38 -5.14
N ALA A 279 -3.19 17.34 -5.93
CA ALA A 279 -3.18 16.75 -7.26
C ALA A 279 -3.50 15.24 -7.23
N GLY A 280 -2.91 14.50 -6.30
CA GLY A 280 -3.17 13.06 -6.12
C GLY A 280 -4.64 12.78 -5.80
N ARG A 281 -5.25 13.54 -4.89
CA ARG A 281 -6.66 13.39 -4.54
C ARG A 281 -7.54 13.71 -5.75
N GLU A 282 -7.30 14.84 -6.41
CA GLU A 282 -8.07 15.26 -7.59
C GLU A 282 -7.94 14.28 -8.75
N HIS A 283 -6.79 13.64 -8.93
CA HIS A 283 -6.55 12.71 -10.04
C HIS A 283 -7.12 11.31 -9.75
N PHE A 284 -6.88 10.76 -8.56
CA PHE A 284 -7.16 9.35 -8.26
C PHE A 284 -8.49 9.10 -7.53
N PHE A 285 -9.01 10.06 -6.76
CA PHE A 285 -10.25 9.87 -6.01
C PHE A 285 -11.45 10.35 -6.84
N LYS A 286 -12.28 9.40 -7.29
CA LYS A 286 -13.42 9.65 -8.19
C LYS A 286 -14.65 8.94 -7.66
N SER A 287 -15.77 9.68 -7.57
CA SER A 287 -17.08 9.13 -7.16
C SER A 287 -17.02 8.34 -5.84
N GLY A 288 -16.32 8.89 -4.83
CA GLY A 288 -16.19 8.28 -3.51
C GLY A 288 -15.21 7.12 -3.44
N ARG A 289 -14.47 6.81 -4.53
CA ARG A 289 -13.58 5.65 -4.63
C ARG A 289 -12.18 6.00 -5.11
N LEU A 290 -11.18 5.31 -4.57
CA LEU A 290 -9.84 5.25 -5.15
C LEU A 290 -9.79 4.21 -6.29
N PRO A 291 -8.71 4.16 -7.10
CA PRO A 291 -8.61 3.20 -8.20
C PRO A 291 -8.77 1.75 -7.69
N ASN A 292 -9.76 1.05 -8.24
CA ASN A 292 -10.14 -0.29 -7.81
C ASN A 292 -9.08 -1.34 -8.14
N GLY A 293 -9.07 -2.44 -7.37
CA GLY A 293 -8.27 -3.64 -7.66
C GLY A 293 -6.77 -3.53 -7.35
N ASN A 294 -6.30 -2.37 -6.88
CA ASN A 294 -4.91 -2.11 -6.50
C ASN A 294 -4.82 -1.50 -5.08
N TYR A 295 -5.42 -2.18 -4.09
CA TYR A 295 -5.50 -1.68 -2.70
C TYR A 295 -4.13 -1.34 -2.12
N TRP A 296 -3.09 -2.12 -2.44
CA TRP A 296 -1.74 -1.86 -1.95
C TRP A 296 -1.14 -0.56 -2.49
N PHE A 297 -1.40 -0.20 -3.75
CA PHE A 297 -0.97 1.11 -4.26
C PHE A 297 -1.63 2.26 -3.49
N ASN A 298 -2.91 2.09 -3.14
CA ASN A 298 -3.67 3.07 -2.36
C ASN A 298 -3.18 3.14 -0.91
N ALA A 299 -2.78 2.00 -0.32
CA ALA A 299 -2.18 1.95 1.02
C ALA A 299 -0.83 2.68 1.08
N VAL A 300 0.04 2.47 0.08
CA VAL A 300 1.30 3.22 -0.03
C VAL A 300 1.03 4.72 -0.19
N MET A 301 0.04 5.10 -0.99
CA MET A 301 -0.33 6.51 -1.12
C MET A 301 -0.79 7.11 0.21
N LEU A 302 -1.51 6.36 1.05
CA LEU A 302 -1.97 6.82 2.36
C LEU A 302 -0.80 7.18 3.28
N ARG A 303 0.36 6.53 3.15
CA ARG A 303 1.57 6.85 3.95
C ARG A 303 1.93 8.33 3.82
N GLY A 304 1.99 8.85 2.59
CA GLY A 304 2.27 10.25 2.31
C GLY A 304 1.19 11.21 2.84
N TYR A 305 -0.09 10.89 2.67
CA TYR A 305 -1.17 11.71 3.22
C TYR A 305 -1.16 11.72 4.75
N GLN A 306 -0.89 10.58 5.38
CA GLN A 306 -0.78 10.46 6.83
C GLN A 306 0.42 11.28 7.35
N ALA A 307 1.57 11.22 6.65
CA ALA A 307 2.74 12.01 6.97
C ALA A 307 2.44 13.53 6.87
N LEU A 308 1.77 13.97 5.80
CA LEU A 308 1.38 15.35 5.62
C LEU A 308 0.39 15.81 6.70
N TYR A 309 -0.67 15.03 6.95
CA TYR A 309 -1.64 15.29 8.02
C TYR A 309 -0.96 15.45 9.38
N LYS A 310 0.06 14.63 9.70
CA LYS A 310 0.80 14.75 10.96
C LYS A 310 1.50 16.12 11.08
N VAL A 311 1.84 16.78 9.97
CA VAL A 311 2.48 18.11 9.91
C VAL A 311 1.45 19.25 9.88
N ASP A 312 0.51 19.26 8.93
CA ASP A 312 -0.38 20.40 8.66
C ASP A 312 -1.76 20.30 9.31
N LYS A 313 -2.12 19.13 9.85
CA LYS A 313 -3.41 18.81 10.49
C LYS A 313 -4.64 18.99 9.59
N ASN A 314 -4.47 19.07 8.27
CA ASN A 314 -5.60 19.16 7.36
C ASN A 314 -6.33 17.81 7.25
N LYS A 315 -7.51 17.72 7.86
CA LYS A 315 -8.31 16.49 7.92
C LYS A 315 -8.79 15.98 6.56
N GLU A 316 -8.88 16.87 5.56
CA GLU A 316 -9.26 16.46 4.21
C GLU A 316 -8.33 15.41 3.61
N TRP A 317 -7.07 15.34 4.07
CA TRP A 317 -6.09 14.32 3.66
C TRP A 317 -6.43 12.91 4.13
N ILE A 318 -7.29 12.77 5.14
CA ILE A 318 -7.68 11.50 5.73
C ILE A 318 -9.15 11.16 5.44
N ASP A 319 -10.03 12.16 5.37
CA ASP A 319 -11.48 11.92 5.29
C ASP A 319 -11.89 11.19 4.01
N PHE A 320 -11.27 11.48 2.85
CA PHE A 320 -11.58 10.77 1.61
C PHE A 320 -11.12 9.30 1.64
N TYR A 321 -10.06 9.00 2.40
CA TYR A 321 -9.63 7.62 2.62
C TYR A 321 -10.61 6.86 3.54
N ARG A 322 -11.21 7.53 4.53
CA ARG A 322 -12.25 6.92 5.37
C ARG A 322 -13.48 6.56 4.53
N GLU A 323 -13.88 7.45 3.64
CA GLU A 323 -14.98 7.21 2.70
C GLU A 323 -14.73 5.97 1.82
N ASP A 324 -13.57 5.88 1.17
CA ASP A 324 -13.21 4.72 0.34
C ASP A 324 -13.07 3.43 1.18
N ALA A 325 -12.44 3.50 2.35
CA ALA A 325 -12.22 2.34 3.21
C ALA A 325 -13.53 1.77 3.77
N ASP A 326 -14.50 2.63 4.11
CA ASP A 326 -15.84 2.20 4.53
C ASP A 326 -16.64 1.62 3.35
N ALA A 327 -16.53 2.22 2.16
CA ALA A 327 -17.13 1.67 0.95
C ALA A 327 -16.59 0.26 0.64
N ILE A 328 -15.27 0.07 0.66
CA ILE A 328 -14.62 -1.23 0.43
C ILE A 328 -15.11 -2.27 1.43
N TRP A 329 -15.16 -1.95 2.72
CA TRP A 329 -15.65 -2.89 3.72
C TRP A 329 -17.09 -3.32 3.47
N ASN A 330 -17.94 -2.37 3.07
CA ASN A 330 -19.36 -2.62 2.86
C ASN A 330 -19.64 -3.40 1.57
N THR A 331 -18.91 -3.13 0.49
CA THR A 331 -19.25 -3.64 -0.85
C THR A 331 -18.30 -4.71 -1.39
N GLU A 332 -17.08 -4.85 -0.84
CA GLU A 332 -16.03 -5.70 -1.44
C GLU A 332 -15.47 -6.75 -0.47
N ARG A 333 -16.05 -6.84 0.72
CA ARG A 333 -15.78 -7.93 1.67
C ARG A 333 -16.67 -9.12 1.35
N ASP A 334 -16.05 -10.27 1.13
CA ASP A 334 -16.76 -11.53 1.03
C ASP A 334 -17.21 -11.99 2.43
N PRO A 335 -18.52 -12.10 2.71
CA PRO A 335 -19.02 -12.48 4.02
C PRO A 335 -18.75 -13.94 4.39
N ALA A 336 -18.50 -14.83 3.42
CA ALA A 336 -18.23 -16.24 3.68
C ALA A 336 -16.77 -16.47 4.11
N THR A 337 -15.84 -15.73 3.50
CA THR A 337 -14.40 -15.86 3.78
C THR A 337 -13.86 -14.77 4.71
N ASN A 338 -14.64 -13.72 4.94
CA ASN A 338 -14.24 -12.50 5.63
C ASN A 338 -13.01 -11.80 5.02
N GLN A 339 -12.77 -11.99 3.72
CA GLN A 339 -11.64 -11.42 2.98
C GLN A 339 -12.13 -10.31 2.04
N VAL A 340 -11.26 -9.35 1.72
CA VAL A 340 -11.56 -8.23 0.82
C VAL A 340 -11.08 -8.50 -0.61
N GLY A 341 -11.75 -7.90 -1.59
CA GLY A 341 -11.34 -7.90 -2.99
C GLY A 341 -12.50 -8.27 -3.91
N ILE A 342 -12.55 -7.65 -5.09
CA ILE A 342 -13.64 -7.87 -6.07
C ILE A 342 -13.54 -9.19 -6.84
N LYS A 343 -12.39 -9.87 -6.81
CA LYS A 343 -12.17 -11.15 -7.50
C LYS A 343 -12.58 -12.34 -6.61
N PRO A 344 -13.03 -13.47 -7.18
CA PRO A 344 -13.33 -14.67 -6.38
C PRO A 344 -12.11 -15.19 -5.61
N VAL A 345 -10.96 -15.30 -6.29
CA VAL A 345 -9.67 -15.63 -5.67
C VAL A 345 -9.09 -14.38 -5.05
N LYS A 346 -8.83 -14.44 -3.73
CA LYS A 346 -8.31 -13.32 -2.95
C LYS A 346 -6.79 -13.41 -2.87
N ARG A 347 -6.11 -12.27 -2.95
CA ARG A 347 -4.64 -12.21 -2.86
C ARG A 347 -4.19 -11.72 -1.49
N LEU A 348 -3.02 -12.18 -1.05
CA LEU A 348 -2.42 -11.76 0.22
C LEU A 348 -2.21 -10.25 0.26
N ILE A 349 -1.69 -9.68 -0.83
CA ILE A 349 -1.38 -8.25 -0.95
C ILE A 349 -2.61 -7.36 -0.77
N ASP A 350 -3.79 -7.82 -1.21
CA ASP A 350 -5.05 -7.06 -1.05
C ASP A 350 -5.51 -7.05 0.42
N GLN A 351 -5.31 -8.16 1.14
CA GLN A 351 -5.64 -8.24 2.57
C GLN A 351 -4.68 -7.37 3.39
N ALA A 352 -3.38 -7.50 3.11
CA ALA A 352 -2.34 -6.71 3.75
C ALA A 352 -2.57 -5.21 3.57
N ALA A 353 -2.89 -4.78 2.36
CA ALA A 353 -3.18 -3.38 2.07
C ALA A 353 -4.33 -2.81 2.90
N MET A 354 -5.44 -3.54 3.02
CA MET A 354 -6.58 -3.06 3.81
C MET A 354 -6.30 -3.12 5.32
N ILE A 355 -5.52 -4.09 5.80
CA ILE A 355 -5.03 -4.07 7.19
C ILE A 355 -4.21 -2.81 7.44
N GLU A 356 -3.28 -2.46 6.55
CA GLU A 356 -2.48 -1.23 6.66
C GLU A 356 -3.36 0.02 6.66
N ILE A 357 -4.29 0.13 5.70
CA ILE A 357 -5.21 1.27 5.60
C ILE A 357 -6.03 1.45 6.88
N TYR A 358 -6.69 0.40 7.36
CA TYR A 358 -7.47 0.48 8.59
C TYR A 358 -6.61 0.82 9.80
N ALA A 359 -5.40 0.28 9.90
CA ALA A 359 -4.51 0.56 11.02
C ALA A 359 -4.07 2.03 11.05
N ARG A 360 -3.68 2.58 9.89
CA ARG A 360 -3.30 4.00 9.76
C ARG A 360 -4.48 4.94 10.03
N LEU A 361 -5.68 4.60 9.55
CA LEU A 361 -6.90 5.38 9.80
C LEU A 361 -7.33 5.36 11.26
N GLU A 362 -7.17 4.22 11.95
CA GLU A 362 -7.38 4.10 13.40
C GLU A 362 -6.34 4.92 14.19
N GLU A 363 -5.08 4.98 13.74
CA GLU A 363 -4.02 5.76 14.39
C GLU A 363 -4.36 7.27 14.39
N VAL A 364 -4.80 7.82 13.26
CA VAL A 364 -5.11 9.25 13.11
C VAL A 364 -6.55 9.63 13.46
N GLY A 365 -7.40 8.65 13.77
CA GLY A 365 -8.75 8.84 14.30
C GLY A 365 -8.78 9.07 15.82
N LYS A 366 -7.65 8.84 16.50
CA LYS A 366 -7.39 9.25 17.88
C LYS A 366 -6.89 10.69 17.90
#